data_AF-R9LWD6-F1
#
_entry.id   AF-R9LWD6-F1
#
_cell.length_a   1.000
_cell.length_b   1.000
_cell.length_c   1.000
_cell.angle_alpha   90.00
_cell.angle_beta   90.00
_cell.angle_gamma   90.00
#
_symmetry.space_group_name_H-M   'P 1'
#
loop_
_entity.id
_entity.type
_entity.pdbx_description
1 polymer ?
#
loop_
_entity_poly.entity_id
_entity_poly.type
_entity_poly.pdbx_seq_one_letter_code
_entity_poly.pdbx_strand_id
1 'polypeptide(L)'
;MNRIDRMIDTASHLDAAARMHRESAQSRPAVGQTGNFLDAVAQQAAGVTGLSAAEEAAQTQPVSLESMLRAKYPGLVYHVFDAGSSYWRSRNDYPHYLLYQEDLDTEALENWRPSGPNPAYEESSAIRKLGSIPAGKTAVVIHPAVQERMEREPEYAKEILSRIDAWFTFDILRNEAIMPGITARSSRCIAIGEDGSIANVQAFSHPRITCSGSGPDDEEPDFWELRLSRHIYFMELWKKKQIAHSLLASQPSAAVGASQAAKLQLAQLMNGEGLAERLGDTIAGVSVESVFASTRAEVWGVQLPG
;
A
#
# COMPACT_ATOMS: atom_id res chain seq x y z
N MET A 1 -38.15 7.67 -45.63
CA MET A 1 -36.69 7.83 -45.51
C MET A 1 -36.11 6.49 -45.09
N ASN A 2 -35.27 5.86 -45.91
CA ASN A 2 -34.74 4.53 -45.61
C ASN A 2 -33.53 4.62 -44.65
N ARG A 3 -33.30 3.55 -43.89
CA ARG A 3 -32.30 3.42 -42.81
C ARG A 3 -30.85 3.71 -43.24
N ILE A 4 -30.58 3.73 -44.54
CA ILE A 4 -29.27 4.03 -45.15
C ILE A 4 -29.03 5.56 -45.22
N ASP A 5 -30.07 6.37 -45.44
CA ASP A 5 -29.92 7.84 -45.53
C ASP A 5 -29.60 8.49 -44.17
N ARG A 6 -29.99 7.87 -43.04
CA ARG A 6 -29.63 8.33 -41.69
C ARG A 6 -28.16 8.06 -41.30
N MET A 7 -27.48 7.12 -41.96
CA MET A 7 -26.07 6.79 -41.69
C MET A 7 -25.09 7.73 -42.42
N ILE A 8 -25.50 8.33 -43.53
CA ILE A 8 -24.65 9.27 -44.30
C ILE A 8 -24.61 10.65 -43.62
N ASP A 9 -25.71 11.06 -42.97
CA ASP A 9 -25.80 12.35 -42.29
C ASP A 9 -24.99 12.36 -40.97
N THR A 10 -24.98 11.25 -40.24
CA THR A 10 -24.20 11.11 -38.99
C THR A 10 -22.69 10.98 -39.21
N ALA A 11 -22.26 10.40 -40.32
CA ALA A 11 -20.84 10.35 -40.70
C ALA A 11 -20.28 11.74 -41.08
N SER A 12 -21.12 12.59 -41.68
CA SER A 12 -20.74 13.94 -42.10
C SER A 12 -20.54 14.90 -40.90
N HIS A 13 -21.30 14.70 -39.81
CA HIS A 13 -21.16 15.49 -38.57
C HIS A 13 -19.94 15.10 -37.72
N LEU A 14 -19.50 13.83 -37.78
CA LEU A 14 -18.31 13.36 -37.05
C LEU A 14 -17.00 13.88 -37.67
N ASP A 15 -16.95 14.02 -39.00
CA ASP A 15 -15.76 14.53 -39.70
C ASP A 15 -15.59 16.05 -39.54
N ALA A 16 -16.70 16.79 -39.37
CA ALA A 16 -16.70 18.22 -39.05
C ALA A 16 -16.22 18.52 -37.62
N ALA A 17 -16.65 17.71 -36.64
CA ALA A 17 -16.18 17.82 -35.25
C ALA A 17 -14.68 17.48 -35.11
N ALA A 18 -14.19 16.51 -35.89
CA ALA A 18 -12.77 16.15 -35.92
C ALA A 18 -11.87 17.25 -36.55
N ARG A 19 -12.39 18.04 -37.50
CA ARG A 19 -11.67 19.19 -38.08
C ARG A 19 -11.63 20.39 -37.13
N MET A 20 -12.73 20.71 -36.44
CA MET A 20 -12.77 21.79 -35.45
C MET A 20 -11.86 21.53 -34.23
N HIS A 21 -11.74 20.28 -33.78
CA HIS A 21 -10.79 19.93 -32.71
C HIS A 21 -9.32 20.04 -33.16
N ARG A 22 -9.02 19.78 -34.43
CA ARG A 22 -7.65 19.84 -34.98
C ARG A 22 -7.17 21.28 -35.21
N GLU A 23 -8.06 22.21 -35.53
CA GLU A 23 -7.74 23.65 -35.67
C GLU A 23 -7.62 24.38 -34.32
N SER A 24 -8.38 23.96 -33.29
CA SER A 24 -8.23 24.50 -31.92
C SER A 24 -6.92 24.10 -31.24
N ALA A 25 -6.28 23.02 -31.70
CA ALA A 25 -5.01 22.53 -31.18
C ALA A 25 -3.77 23.24 -31.76
N GLN A 26 -3.92 24.01 -32.85
CA GLN A 26 -2.81 24.71 -33.52
C GLN A 26 -2.67 26.18 -33.09
N SER A 27 -3.51 26.69 -32.19
CA SER A 27 -3.55 28.10 -31.78
C SER A 27 -3.47 28.30 -30.25
N ARG A 28 -2.51 27.64 -29.59
CA ARG A 28 -2.12 27.99 -28.21
C ARG A 28 -0.60 28.22 -28.10
N PRO A 29 -0.15 29.32 -27.46
CA PRO A 29 1.26 29.67 -27.42
C PRO A 29 2.05 28.73 -26.50
N ALA A 30 3.27 28.42 -26.90
CA ALA A 30 4.23 27.62 -26.16
C ALA A 30 4.65 28.33 -24.86
N VAL A 31 4.46 27.66 -23.71
CA VAL A 31 5.01 28.06 -22.41
C VAL A 31 5.53 26.84 -21.68
N GLY A 32 6.84 26.85 -21.39
CA GLY A 32 7.43 26.32 -20.17
C GLY A 32 7.61 24.81 -20.06
N GLN A 33 8.86 24.37 -20.22
CA GLN A 33 9.38 23.04 -19.87
C GLN A 33 8.76 22.47 -18.58
N THR A 34 8.05 21.35 -18.69
CA THR A 34 7.74 20.47 -17.55
C THR A 34 8.62 19.24 -17.65
N GLY A 35 9.55 19.10 -16.70
CA GLY A 35 10.45 17.97 -16.55
C GLY A 35 9.70 16.64 -16.53
N ASN A 36 10.31 15.62 -17.12
CA ASN A 36 9.71 14.30 -17.22
C ASN A 36 9.56 13.72 -15.80
N PHE A 37 8.52 12.92 -15.57
CA PHE A 37 8.33 12.14 -14.35
C PHE A 37 9.58 11.32 -13.94
N LEU A 38 10.39 10.94 -14.93
CA LEU A 38 11.69 10.29 -14.72
C LEU A 38 12.74 11.22 -14.08
N ASP A 39 12.71 12.52 -14.34
CA ASP A 39 13.58 13.51 -13.68
C ASP A 39 13.17 13.71 -12.21
N ALA A 40 11.87 13.63 -11.89
CA ALA A 40 11.38 13.69 -10.51
C ALA A 40 11.82 12.45 -9.70
N VAL A 41 11.78 11.26 -10.31
CA VAL A 41 12.27 10.02 -9.68
C VAL A 41 13.80 10.02 -9.59
N ALA A 42 14.50 10.58 -10.58
CA ALA A 42 15.96 10.75 -10.53
C ALA A 42 16.41 11.77 -9.48
N GLN A 43 15.66 12.86 -9.26
CA GLN A 43 15.91 13.81 -8.16
C GLN A 43 15.65 13.17 -6.78
N GLN A 44 14.68 12.27 -6.69
CA GLN A 44 14.41 11.52 -5.46
C GLN A 44 15.47 10.43 -5.19
N ALA A 45 16.17 9.97 -6.23
CA ALA A 45 17.36 9.10 -6.10
C ALA A 45 18.67 9.88 -5.90
N ALA A 46 18.78 11.11 -6.44
CA ALA A 46 19.95 11.99 -6.27
C ALA A 46 19.98 12.72 -4.92
N GLY A 47 18.86 12.73 -4.18
CA GLY A 47 18.82 13.14 -2.76
C GLY A 47 19.65 12.27 -1.82
N VAL A 48 20.26 11.18 -2.32
CA VAL A 48 21.14 10.27 -1.55
C VAL A 48 22.62 10.70 -1.60
N THR A 49 22.98 11.77 -2.32
CA THR A 49 24.34 12.33 -2.34
C THR A 49 24.38 13.80 -1.90
N GLY A 50 23.89 14.06 -0.69
CA GLY A 50 23.88 15.38 -0.06
C GLY A 50 23.96 15.32 1.46
N LEU A 51 24.71 14.37 2.01
CA LEU A 51 24.88 14.20 3.46
C LEU A 51 26.00 15.08 4.06
N SER A 52 26.58 16.04 3.33
CA SER A 52 27.76 16.79 3.80
C SER A 52 27.52 18.28 4.10
N ALA A 53 26.28 18.72 4.36
CA ALA A 53 26.03 20.12 4.73
C ALA A 53 24.86 20.32 5.71
N ALA A 54 24.39 19.25 6.35
CA ALA A 54 23.35 19.29 7.39
C ALA A 54 23.88 18.85 8.77
N GLU A 55 25.20 18.76 8.94
CA GLU A 55 25.84 18.35 10.20
C GLU A 55 26.12 19.52 11.16
N GLU A 56 25.85 20.78 10.80
CA GLU A 56 26.32 21.93 11.60
C GLU A 56 25.22 22.90 12.12
N ALA A 57 23.92 22.57 12.00
CA ALA A 57 22.86 23.49 12.46
C ALA A 57 21.65 22.83 13.16
N ALA A 58 21.83 21.68 13.81
CA ALA A 58 20.76 21.03 14.57
C ALA A 58 21.23 20.54 15.96
N GLN A 59 21.89 21.40 16.73
CA GLN A 59 22.02 21.20 18.18
C GLN A 59 20.89 21.96 18.90
N THR A 60 19.65 21.44 18.98
CA THR A 60 18.67 21.99 19.96
C THR A 60 17.41 21.17 20.30
N GLN A 61 17.37 19.84 20.18
CA GLN A 61 16.48 18.95 20.97
C GLN A 61 16.93 17.48 20.76
N PRO A 62 16.79 16.57 21.74
CA PRO A 62 16.89 15.13 21.46
C PRO A 62 15.77 14.76 20.49
N VAL A 63 16.12 14.21 19.32
CA VAL A 63 15.13 13.79 18.32
C VAL A 63 14.40 12.57 18.88
N SER A 64 13.15 12.74 19.30
CA SER A 64 12.32 11.64 19.81
C SER A 64 12.02 10.59 18.73
N LEU A 65 11.70 9.36 19.13
CA LEU A 65 11.29 8.31 18.19
C LEU A 65 10.13 8.77 17.30
N GLU A 66 9.10 9.37 17.91
CA GLU A 66 7.94 9.89 17.18
C GLU A 66 8.36 10.90 16.11
N SER A 67 9.26 11.83 16.44
CA SER A 67 9.77 12.83 15.49
C SER A 67 10.49 12.17 14.32
N MET A 68 11.35 11.17 14.59
CA MET A 68 12.05 10.42 13.55
C MET A 68 11.08 9.65 12.65
N LEU A 69 10.07 9.01 13.24
CA LEU A 69 9.08 8.25 12.51
C LEU A 69 8.17 9.16 11.67
N ARG A 70 7.70 10.29 12.18
CA ARG A 70 6.88 11.24 11.41
C ARG A 70 7.64 11.89 10.26
N ALA A 71 8.95 12.12 10.43
CA ALA A 71 9.81 12.59 9.34
C ALA A 71 9.93 11.55 8.21
N LYS A 72 10.03 10.25 8.56
CA LYS A 72 10.16 9.17 7.60
C LYS A 72 8.82 8.72 6.99
N TYR A 73 7.75 8.76 7.76
CA TYR A 73 6.41 8.30 7.42
C TYR A 73 5.40 9.45 7.61
N PRO A 74 5.23 10.32 6.58
CA PRO A 74 4.27 11.41 6.66
C PRO A 74 2.85 10.92 6.94
N GLY A 75 2.17 11.56 7.90
CA GLY A 75 0.80 11.19 8.29
C GLY A 75 0.69 9.93 9.16
N LEU A 76 1.81 9.49 9.75
CA LEU A 76 1.87 8.47 10.80
C LEU A 76 0.99 8.85 12.00
N VAL A 77 0.29 7.85 12.53
CA VAL A 77 -0.36 7.92 13.84
C VAL A 77 0.52 7.19 14.86
N TYR A 78 0.84 7.87 15.96
CA TYR A 78 1.73 7.37 17.00
C TYR A 78 0.97 7.27 18.32
N HIS A 79 1.01 6.09 18.95
CA HIS A 79 0.31 5.80 20.19
C HIS A 79 1.26 5.21 21.24
N VAL A 80 0.96 5.47 22.52
CA VAL A 80 1.69 4.90 23.66
C VAL A 80 0.72 4.20 24.60
N PHE A 81 0.69 2.86 24.56
CA PHE A 81 -0.11 1.99 25.45
C PHE A 81 0.32 0.52 25.29
N ASP A 82 -0.13 -0.37 26.18
CA ASP A 82 0.17 -1.79 26.06
C ASP A 82 -0.69 -2.47 24.97
N ALA A 83 -0.04 -2.76 23.85
CA ALA A 83 -0.62 -3.48 22.72
C ALA A 83 -0.34 -5.00 22.76
N GLY A 84 0.10 -5.56 23.89
CA GLY A 84 0.45 -6.97 24.07
C GLY A 84 -0.73 -7.95 24.08
N SER A 85 -1.97 -7.46 24.11
CA SER A 85 -3.18 -8.29 24.19
C SER A 85 -3.25 -9.34 23.07
N SER A 86 -3.46 -10.60 23.45
CA SER A 86 -3.61 -11.72 22.50
C SER A 86 -4.89 -11.64 21.66
N TYR A 87 -5.86 -10.82 22.09
CA TYR A 87 -7.07 -10.59 21.33
C TYR A 87 -6.82 -9.89 19.99
N TRP A 88 -5.77 -9.06 19.92
CA TRP A 88 -5.35 -8.42 18.67
C TRP A 88 -5.21 -9.41 17.52
N ARG A 89 -4.69 -10.62 17.80
CA ARG A 89 -4.39 -11.66 16.80
C ARG A 89 -5.54 -12.63 16.58
N SER A 90 -6.35 -12.88 17.61
CA SER A 90 -7.29 -13.99 17.65
C SER A 90 -8.75 -13.60 17.41
N ARG A 91 -9.09 -12.31 17.57
CA ARG A 91 -10.47 -11.81 17.51
C ARG A 91 -10.70 -10.97 16.26
N ASN A 92 -11.74 -11.32 15.51
CA ASN A 92 -12.16 -10.59 14.31
C ASN A 92 -12.85 -9.27 14.64
N ASP A 93 -13.37 -9.12 15.86
CA ASP A 93 -14.02 -7.91 16.38
C ASP A 93 -13.09 -7.00 17.17
N TYR A 94 -11.80 -7.33 17.27
CA TYR A 94 -10.84 -6.39 17.82
C TYR A 94 -10.82 -5.11 16.98
N PRO A 95 -10.92 -3.91 17.58
CA PRO A 95 -11.21 -2.69 16.85
C PRO A 95 -9.94 -2.06 16.26
N HIS A 96 -9.23 -2.80 15.39
CA HIS A 96 -7.99 -2.36 14.76
C HIS A 96 -8.09 -1.02 14.01
N TYR A 97 -9.28 -0.68 13.52
CA TYR A 97 -9.51 0.58 12.81
C TYR A 97 -9.25 1.82 13.67
N LEU A 98 -9.37 1.71 15.00
CA LEU A 98 -9.13 2.81 15.92
C LEU A 98 -7.64 3.18 16.01
N LEU A 99 -6.73 2.24 15.72
CA LEU A 99 -5.28 2.47 15.76
C LEU A 99 -4.81 3.55 14.77
N TYR A 100 -5.63 3.82 13.76
CA TYR A 100 -5.35 4.82 12.71
C TYR A 100 -6.01 6.18 12.98
N GLN A 101 -6.61 6.36 14.15
CA GLN A 101 -7.20 7.62 14.62
C GLN A 101 -6.25 8.31 15.58
N GLU A 102 -6.15 9.64 15.51
CA GLU A 102 -5.26 10.43 16.38
C GLU A 102 -5.82 10.58 17.80
N ASP A 103 -7.15 10.64 17.93
CA ASP A 103 -7.91 10.83 19.17
C ASP A 103 -8.35 9.51 19.82
N LEU A 104 -7.52 8.48 19.70
CA LEU A 104 -7.77 7.17 20.27
C LEU A 104 -7.83 7.22 21.81
N ASP A 105 -8.88 6.60 22.38
CA ASP A 105 -8.93 6.25 23.80
C ASP A 105 -8.06 5.00 24.03
N THR A 106 -6.82 5.24 24.46
CA THR A 106 -5.80 4.18 24.65
C THR A 106 -6.16 3.25 25.80
N GLU A 107 -6.70 3.77 26.90
CA GLU A 107 -7.09 2.99 28.08
C GLU A 107 -8.24 2.03 27.75
N ALA A 108 -9.23 2.49 26.98
CA ALA A 108 -10.32 1.64 26.52
C ALA A 108 -9.83 0.52 25.59
N LEU A 109 -8.84 0.79 24.74
CA LEU A 109 -8.30 -0.20 23.81
C LEU A 109 -7.38 -1.22 24.49
N GLU A 110 -6.55 -0.76 25.44
CA GLU A 110 -5.67 -1.61 26.26
C GLU A 110 -6.50 -2.59 27.10
N ASN A 111 -7.58 -2.10 27.72
CA ASN A 111 -8.49 -2.91 28.54
C ASN A 111 -9.61 -3.59 27.74
N TRP A 112 -9.55 -3.54 26.40
CA TRP A 112 -10.60 -4.09 25.56
C TRP A 112 -10.77 -5.60 25.79
N ARG A 113 -12.02 -6.03 25.94
CA ARG A 113 -12.40 -7.44 26.04
C ARG A 113 -13.52 -7.79 25.08
N PRO A 114 -13.50 -9.00 24.50
CA PRO A 114 -14.56 -9.43 23.60
C PRO A 114 -15.89 -9.58 24.34
N SER A 115 -16.97 -9.12 23.72
CA SER A 115 -18.33 -9.37 24.19
C SER A 115 -18.90 -10.54 23.38
N GLY A 116 -18.75 -11.75 23.91
CA GLY A 116 -19.33 -12.97 23.33
C GLY A 116 -18.43 -13.72 22.33
N PRO A 117 -19.01 -14.62 21.51
CA PRO A 117 -18.28 -15.45 20.54
C PRO A 117 -17.51 -14.62 19.51
N ASN A 118 -16.47 -15.20 18.90
CA ASN A 118 -15.70 -14.53 17.85
C ASN A 118 -16.55 -14.51 16.58
N PRO A 119 -16.92 -13.33 16.05
CA PRO A 119 -17.75 -13.30 14.85
C PRO A 119 -16.99 -13.88 13.65
N ALA A 120 -17.74 -14.40 12.68
CA ALA A 120 -17.16 -14.73 11.39
C ALA A 120 -16.56 -13.46 10.75
N TYR A 121 -15.51 -13.63 9.93
CA TYR A 121 -14.79 -12.50 9.33
C TYR A 121 -15.73 -11.55 8.57
N GLU A 122 -16.67 -12.10 7.81
CA GLU A 122 -17.66 -11.35 7.00
C GLU A 122 -18.71 -10.62 7.85
N GLU A 123 -18.97 -11.12 9.06
CA GLU A 123 -19.96 -10.58 10.00
C GLU A 123 -19.36 -9.50 10.91
N SER A 124 -18.03 -9.47 11.04
CA SER A 124 -17.34 -8.52 11.91
C SER A 124 -17.56 -7.07 11.47
N SER A 125 -18.18 -6.30 12.36
CA SER A 125 -18.31 -4.86 12.20
C SER A 125 -16.96 -4.14 12.25
N ALA A 126 -15.99 -4.65 13.03
CA ALA A 126 -14.65 -4.08 13.12
C ALA A 126 -13.90 -4.21 11.79
N ILE A 127 -13.99 -5.37 11.13
CA ILE A 127 -13.38 -5.59 9.81
C ILE A 127 -13.99 -4.67 8.76
N ARG A 128 -15.32 -4.51 8.74
CA ARG A 128 -15.99 -3.59 7.80
C ARG A 128 -15.51 -2.15 7.98
N LYS A 129 -15.24 -1.73 9.22
CA LYS A 129 -14.72 -0.38 9.52
C LYS A 129 -13.30 -0.14 9.04
N LEU A 130 -12.51 -1.19 8.72
CA LEU A 130 -11.19 -1.00 8.10
C LEU A 130 -11.28 -0.23 6.77
N GLY A 131 -12.38 -0.37 6.03
CA GLY A 131 -12.60 0.37 4.78
C GLY A 131 -12.78 1.88 4.94
N SER A 132 -12.94 2.38 6.17
CA SER A 132 -13.00 3.83 6.44
C SER A 132 -11.63 4.50 6.54
N ILE A 133 -10.57 3.70 6.67
CA ILE A 133 -9.21 4.21 6.87
C ILE A 133 -8.64 4.62 5.51
N PRO A 134 -8.07 5.82 5.37
CA PRO A 134 -7.42 6.20 4.12
C PRO A 134 -6.30 5.23 3.72
N ALA A 135 -6.16 4.97 2.43
CA ALA A 135 -5.08 4.17 1.88
C ALA A 135 -3.70 4.77 2.22
N GLY A 136 -2.72 3.91 2.51
CA GLY A 136 -1.34 4.33 2.76
C GLY A 136 -1.08 4.85 4.18
N LYS A 137 -2.05 4.72 5.09
CA LYS A 137 -1.87 5.13 6.49
C LYS A 137 -0.94 4.17 7.24
N THR A 138 -0.12 4.74 8.11
CA THR A 138 0.78 4.00 8.99
C THR A 138 0.44 4.33 10.43
N ALA A 139 0.41 3.31 11.28
CA ALA A 139 0.25 3.45 12.72
C ALA A 139 1.39 2.74 13.46
N VAL A 140 1.85 3.32 14.56
CA VAL A 140 2.87 2.73 15.44
C VAL A 140 2.36 2.83 16.88
N VAL A 141 2.38 1.72 17.61
CA VAL A 141 2.09 1.67 19.04
C VAL A 141 3.36 1.28 19.79
N ILE A 142 3.71 2.04 20.83
CA ILE A 142 4.88 1.77 21.68
C ILE A 142 4.42 1.50 23.11
N HIS A 143 4.94 0.43 23.72
CA HIS A 143 4.68 0.15 25.13
C HIS A 143 5.23 1.28 26.04
N PRO A 144 4.50 1.72 27.09
CA PRO A 144 4.95 2.81 27.97
C PRO A 144 6.36 2.63 28.55
N ALA A 145 6.72 1.42 28.98
CA ALA A 145 8.07 1.13 29.48
C ALA A 145 9.18 1.33 28.42
N VAL A 146 8.90 1.02 27.15
CA VAL A 146 9.83 1.24 26.03
C VAL A 146 9.93 2.73 25.72
N GLN A 147 8.81 3.46 25.75
CA GLN A 147 8.79 4.91 25.62
C GLN A 147 9.70 5.57 26.67
N GLU A 148 9.53 5.24 27.95
CA GLU A 148 10.38 5.75 29.02
C GLU A 148 11.85 5.40 28.84
N ARG A 149 12.15 4.17 28.39
CA ARG A 149 13.53 3.73 28.16
C ARG A 149 14.17 4.53 27.02
N MET A 150 13.46 4.77 25.93
CA MET A 150 13.95 5.56 24.80
C MET A 150 14.22 7.03 25.18
N GLU A 151 13.47 7.59 26.12
CA GLU A 151 13.70 8.94 26.64
C GLU A 151 14.98 9.02 27.48
N ARG A 152 15.35 7.94 28.18
CA ARG A 152 16.62 7.83 28.93
C ARG A 152 17.80 7.49 28.02
N GLU A 153 17.57 6.65 27.02
CA GLU A 153 18.59 6.08 26.13
C GLU A 153 18.26 6.42 24.66
N PRO A 154 18.74 7.55 24.11
CA PRO A 154 18.47 7.94 22.73
C PRO A 154 18.96 6.94 21.67
N GLU A 155 20.01 6.16 21.96
CA GLU A 155 20.48 5.10 21.07
C GLU A 155 19.48 3.94 20.97
N TYR A 156 18.77 3.64 22.07
CA TYR A 156 17.71 2.63 22.05
C TYR A 156 16.53 3.06 21.17
N ALA A 157 16.22 4.36 21.12
CA ALA A 157 15.21 4.89 20.20
C ALA A 157 15.59 4.64 18.72
N LYS A 158 16.89 4.74 18.37
CA LYS A 158 17.37 4.40 17.03
C LYS A 158 17.27 2.90 16.74
N GLU A 159 17.51 2.06 17.74
CA GLU A 159 17.30 0.61 17.61
C GLU A 159 15.84 0.28 17.30
N ILE A 160 14.89 0.84 18.07
CA ILE A 160 13.45 0.65 17.84
C ILE A 160 13.02 1.20 16.48
N LEU A 161 13.52 2.37 16.08
CA LEU A 161 13.30 2.91 14.75
C LEU A 161 13.77 1.95 13.65
N SER A 162 14.99 1.41 13.80
CA SER A 162 15.58 0.44 12.86
C SER A 162 14.76 -0.84 12.77
N ARG A 163 14.23 -1.33 13.90
CA ARG A 163 13.34 -2.50 13.96
C ARG A 163 12.02 -2.26 13.23
N ILE A 164 11.36 -1.13 13.50
CA ILE A 164 10.11 -0.73 12.82
C ILE A 164 10.34 -0.60 11.31
N ASP A 165 11.44 0.04 10.92
CA ASP A 165 11.80 0.25 9.53
C ASP A 165 12.09 -1.05 8.78
N ALA A 166 12.83 -1.96 9.43
CA ALA A 166 13.11 -3.28 8.91
C ALA A 166 11.82 -4.05 8.65
N TRP A 167 10.86 -4.02 9.59
CA TRP A 167 9.57 -4.67 9.41
C TRP A 167 8.76 -4.06 8.27
N PHE A 168 8.63 -2.73 8.19
CA PHE A 168 7.87 -2.10 7.11
C PHE A 168 8.49 -2.36 5.74
N THR A 169 9.82 -2.31 5.64
CA THR A 169 10.51 -2.63 4.39
C THR A 169 10.26 -4.08 3.98
N PHE A 170 10.38 -5.01 4.93
CA PHE A 170 10.09 -6.43 4.70
C PHE A 170 8.64 -6.66 4.25
N ASP A 171 7.67 -6.08 4.95
CA ASP A 171 6.24 -6.20 4.64
C ASP A 171 5.89 -5.62 3.27
N ILE A 172 6.43 -4.44 2.92
CA ILE A 172 6.24 -3.83 1.59
C ILE A 172 6.78 -4.73 0.49
N LEU A 173 8.02 -5.22 0.62
CA LEU A 173 8.64 -6.06 -0.40
C LEU A 173 7.91 -7.39 -0.55
N ARG A 174 7.52 -8.02 0.56
CA ARG A 174 6.69 -9.24 0.55
C ARG A 174 5.37 -8.99 -0.19
N ASN A 175 4.66 -7.92 0.15
CA ASN A 175 3.36 -7.62 -0.42
C ASN A 175 3.46 -7.30 -1.93
N GLU A 176 4.46 -6.52 -2.36
CA GLU A 176 4.71 -6.24 -3.79
C GLU A 176 5.16 -7.49 -4.57
N ALA A 177 5.89 -8.40 -3.93
CA ALA A 177 6.30 -9.66 -4.53
C ALA A 177 5.11 -10.59 -4.82
N ILE A 178 4.10 -10.60 -3.95
CA ILE A 178 2.87 -11.39 -4.08
C ILE A 178 1.87 -10.72 -5.03
N MET A 179 1.57 -9.44 -4.80
CA MET A 179 0.58 -8.68 -5.55
C MET A 179 1.14 -7.29 -5.90
N PRO A 180 1.65 -7.09 -7.13
CA PRO A 180 2.19 -5.81 -7.55
C PRO A 180 1.19 -4.66 -7.45
N GLY A 181 1.64 -3.54 -6.88
CA GLY A 181 0.87 -2.32 -6.64
C GLY A 181 -0.14 -2.44 -5.49
N ILE A 182 0.00 -3.43 -4.61
CA ILE A 182 -0.86 -3.54 -3.41
C ILE A 182 -0.47 -2.52 -2.34
N THR A 183 0.82 -2.17 -2.21
CA THR A 183 1.32 -1.30 -1.14
C THR A 183 0.68 0.08 -1.18
N ALA A 184 0.43 0.62 -2.37
CA ALA A 184 -0.20 1.93 -2.57
C ALA A 184 -1.62 2.01 -2.01
N ARG A 185 -2.28 0.87 -1.77
CA ARG A 185 -3.64 0.76 -1.22
C ARG A 185 -3.67 0.04 0.13
N SER A 186 -2.51 -0.25 0.71
CA SER A 186 -2.38 -0.89 2.01
C SER A 186 -2.08 0.13 3.09
N SER A 187 -2.70 -0.08 4.23
CA SER A 187 -2.37 0.61 5.48
C SER A 187 -1.81 -0.42 6.46
N ARG A 188 -0.89 0.01 7.32
CA ARG A 188 -0.09 -0.89 8.15
C ARG A 188 0.08 -0.35 9.56
N CYS A 189 0.14 -1.26 10.53
CA CYS A 189 0.35 -0.99 11.93
C CYS A 189 1.40 -1.95 12.49
N ILE A 190 2.22 -1.45 13.41
CA ILE A 190 3.16 -2.22 14.22
C ILE A 190 3.05 -1.79 15.67
N ALA A 191 3.14 -2.74 16.58
CA ALA A 191 3.18 -2.53 18.01
C ALA A 191 4.46 -3.13 18.60
N ILE A 192 5.15 -2.32 19.40
CA ILE A 192 6.35 -2.72 20.15
C ILE A 192 5.96 -3.03 21.58
N GLY A 193 6.29 -4.23 22.06
CA GLY A 193 5.98 -4.71 23.40
C GLY A 193 6.91 -4.17 24.47
N GLU A 194 6.65 -4.54 25.73
CA GLU A 194 7.45 -4.12 26.90
C GLU A 194 8.96 -4.42 26.76
N ASP A 195 9.30 -5.54 26.14
CA ASP A 195 10.67 -6.00 25.92
C ASP A 195 11.37 -5.34 24.72
N GLY A 196 10.67 -4.48 23.98
CA GLY A 196 11.16 -3.87 22.75
C GLY A 196 11.10 -4.77 21.51
N SER A 197 10.48 -5.95 21.63
CA SER A 197 10.19 -6.84 20.51
C SER A 197 8.90 -6.44 19.79
N ILE A 198 8.66 -7.02 18.62
CA ILE A 198 7.44 -6.77 17.85
C ILE A 198 6.29 -7.57 18.47
N ALA A 199 5.49 -6.92 19.30
CA ALA A 199 4.36 -7.53 19.98
C ALA A 199 3.20 -7.84 19.03
N ASN A 200 2.88 -6.93 18.11
CA ASN A 200 1.79 -7.14 17.15
C ASN A 200 2.04 -6.40 15.84
N VAL A 201 1.51 -6.94 14.75
CA VAL A 201 1.57 -6.33 13.42
C VAL A 201 0.23 -6.53 12.73
N GLN A 202 -0.15 -5.56 11.90
CA GLN A 202 -1.29 -5.72 11.03
C GLN A 202 -1.13 -4.91 9.76
N ALA A 203 -1.51 -5.50 8.63
CA ALA A 203 -1.71 -4.80 7.38
C ALA A 203 -3.08 -5.16 6.84
N PHE A 204 -3.74 -4.20 6.19
CA PHE A 204 -4.92 -4.46 5.39
C PHE A 204 -4.83 -3.64 4.11
N SER A 205 -5.48 -4.14 3.06
CA SER A 205 -5.46 -3.50 1.75
C SER A 205 -6.88 -3.19 1.30
N HIS A 206 -7.04 -2.05 0.64
CA HIS A 206 -8.31 -1.73 0.01
C HIS A 206 -8.51 -2.61 -1.21
N PRO A 207 -9.76 -3.06 -1.48
CA PRO A 207 -10.06 -3.69 -2.74
C PRO A 207 -9.70 -2.70 -3.86
N ARG A 208 -9.10 -3.21 -4.94
CA ARG A 208 -9.01 -2.43 -6.18
C ARG A 208 -10.45 -2.11 -6.58
N ILE A 209 -10.75 -0.84 -6.86
CA ILE A 209 -12.07 -0.44 -7.37
C ILE A 209 -12.42 -1.39 -8.53
N THR A 210 -13.43 -2.22 -8.28
CA THR A 210 -14.10 -3.02 -9.30
C THR A 210 -15.51 -2.46 -9.33
N CYS A 211 -15.81 -1.66 -10.35
CA CYS A 211 -17.14 -1.10 -10.51
C CYS A 211 -18.10 -2.22 -10.90
N SER A 212 -18.92 -2.66 -9.95
CA SER A 212 -20.11 -3.47 -10.22
C SER A 212 -21.28 -2.93 -9.41
N GLY A 213 -22.32 -2.46 -10.11
CA GLY A 213 -23.64 -2.15 -9.55
C GLY A 213 -24.07 -0.71 -9.77
N SER A 214 -24.85 -0.48 -10.83
CA SER A 214 -25.61 0.76 -11.04
C SER A 214 -26.86 0.75 -10.14
N GLY A 215 -27.06 1.80 -9.36
CA GLY A 215 -28.35 2.14 -8.74
C GLY A 215 -29.26 2.90 -9.72
N PRO A 216 -30.53 3.16 -9.33
CA PRO A 216 -31.68 3.21 -10.24
C PRO A 216 -32.05 4.60 -10.76
N ASP A 217 -32.97 4.54 -11.72
CA ASP A 217 -33.80 5.58 -12.36
C ASP A 217 -33.21 6.38 -13.53
N ASP A 218 -33.57 5.86 -14.70
CA ASP A 218 -34.34 6.47 -15.79
C ASP A 218 -33.73 7.64 -16.59
N GLU A 219 -33.60 7.35 -17.89
CA GLU A 219 -33.20 8.19 -19.05
C GLU A 219 -31.75 8.08 -19.56
N GLU A 220 -31.07 6.96 -19.32
CA GLU A 220 -29.87 6.58 -20.09
C GLU A 220 -30.14 5.39 -21.05
N PRO A 221 -29.44 5.31 -22.21
CA PRO A 221 -29.58 4.19 -23.13
C PRO A 221 -29.37 2.86 -22.42
N ASP A 222 -30.26 1.88 -22.68
CA ASP A 222 -30.27 0.56 -22.04
C ASP A 222 -28.84 0.03 -21.90
N PHE A 223 -28.44 -0.20 -20.65
CA PHE A 223 -27.13 -0.71 -20.25
C PHE A 223 -26.67 -1.89 -21.11
N TRP A 224 -27.60 -2.69 -21.64
CA TRP A 224 -27.31 -3.79 -22.55
C TRP A 224 -26.83 -3.36 -23.94
N GLU A 225 -27.34 -2.29 -24.52
CA GLU A 225 -26.89 -1.77 -25.83
C GLU A 225 -25.50 -1.12 -25.73
N LEU A 226 -25.25 -0.36 -24.66
CA LEU A 226 -23.91 0.19 -24.37
C LEU A 226 -22.90 -0.93 -24.07
N ARG A 227 -23.31 -1.97 -23.35
CA ARG A 227 -22.48 -3.15 -23.07
C ARG A 227 -22.19 -3.95 -24.32
N LEU A 228 -23.16 -4.16 -25.20
CA LEU A 228 -22.98 -4.90 -26.46
C LEU A 228 -22.07 -4.13 -27.42
N SER A 229 -22.27 -2.82 -27.57
CA SER A 229 -21.42 -1.96 -28.39
C SER A 229 -19.98 -1.92 -27.85
N ARG A 230 -19.83 -1.83 -26.52
CA ARG A 230 -18.52 -1.89 -25.87
C ARG A 230 -17.90 -3.28 -25.95
N HIS A 231 -18.69 -4.35 -25.96
CA HIS A 231 -18.23 -5.73 -26.14
C HIS A 231 -17.73 -5.99 -27.56
N ILE A 232 -18.44 -5.52 -28.58
CA ILE A 232 -18.01 -5.61 -29.99
C ILE A 232 -16.70 -4.82 -30.17
N TYR A 233 -16.65 -3.59 -29.66
CA TYR A 233 -15.43 -2.78 -29.65
C TYR A 233 -14.28 -3.46 -28.88
N PHE A 234 -14.55 -4.06 -27.72
CA PHE A 234 -13.55 -4.82 -26.96
C PHE A 234 -13.11 -6.08 -27.70
N MET A 235 -13.98 -6.78 -28.42
CA MET A 235 -13.63 -7.97 -29.21
C MET A 235 -12.80 -7.61 -30.45
N GLU A 236 -13.06 -6.47 -31.08
CA GLU A 236 -12.19 -5.94 -32.13
C GLU A 236 -10.83 -5.51 -31.58
N LEU A 237 -10.81 -4.83 -30.43
CA LEU A 237 -9.56 -4.55 -29.70
C LEU A 237 -8.87 -5.83 -29.28
N TRP A 238 -9.59 -6.88 -28.89
CA TRP A 238 -9.04 -8.16 -28.45
C TRP A 238 -8.44 -8.94 -29.62
N LYS A 239 -9.07 -8.91 -30.81
CA LYS A 239 -8.50 -9.45 -32.06
C LYS A 239 -7.25 -8.66 -32.49
N LYS A 240 -7.31 -7.32 -32.46
CA LYS A 240 -6.15 -6.46 -32.74
C LYS A 240 -5.03 -6.66 -31.70
N LYS A 241 -5.40 -6.88 -30.44
CA LYS A 241 -4.50 -7.13 -29.31
C LYS A 241 -3.96 -8.56 -29.31
N GLN A 242 -4.64 -9.57 -29.83
CA GLN A 242 -4.07 -10.91 -30.04
C GLN A 242 -2.92 -10.87 -31.05
N ILE A 243 -3.10 -10.10 -32.14
CA ILE A 243 -2.06 -9.85 -33.15
C ILE A 243 -0.90 -9.02 -32.55
N ALA A 244 -1.19 -8.06 -31.65
CA ALA A 244 -0.15 -7.33 -30.93
C ALA A 244 0.49 -8.16 -29.79
N HIS A 245 -0.25 -9.04 -29.13
CA HIS A 245 0.19 -9.86 -27.99
C HIS A 245 1.07 -11.02 -28.45
N SER A 246 0.93 -11.53 -29.66
CA SER A 246 1.95 -12.44 -30.22
C SER A 246 3.30 -11.75 -30.46
N LEU A 247 3.30 -10.42 -30.65
CA LEU A 247 4.50 -9.59 -30.78
C LEU A 247 5.02 -9.06 -29.43
N LEU A 248 4.13 -8.83 -28.45
CA LEU A 248 4.44 -8.28 -27.12
C LEU A 248 4.67 -9.35 -26.04
N ALA A 249 4.26 -10.60 -26.27
CA ALA A 249 4.51 -11.74 -25.36
C ALA A 249 6.01 -12.07 -25.20
N SER A 250 6.89 -11.43 -25.97
CA SER A 250 8.34 -11.51 -25.81
C SER A 250 8.92 -10.44 -24.87
N GLN A 251 8.10 -9.52 -24.32
CA GLN A 251 8.53 -8.50 -23.37
C GLN A 251 7.75 -8.60 -22.05
N PRO A 252 8.42 -8.64 -20.88
CA PRO A 252 7.72 -8.71 -19.60
C PRO A 252 6.90 -7.42 -19.35
N SER A 253 5.65 -7.58 -18.91
CA SER A 253 4.79 -6.45 -18.54
C SER A 253 5.35 -5.68 -17.33
N ALA A 254 5.04 -4.39 -17.20
CA ALA A 254 5.52 -3.55 -16.09
C ALA A 254 5.16 -4.11 -14.69
N ALA A 255 4.00 -4.77 -14.55
CA ALA A 255 3.60 -5.41 -13.31
C ALA A 255 4.43 -6.67 -12.99
N VAL A 256 4.80 -7.45 -14.01
CA VAL A 256 5.70 -8.61 -13.87
C VAL A 256 7.11 -8.15 -13.53
N GLY A 257 7.58 -7.05 -14.14
CA GLY A 257 8.86 -6.43 -13.81
C GLY A 257 8.92 -5.92 -12.37
N ALA A 258 7.87 -5.22 -11.90
CA ALA A 258 7.78 -4.75 -10.51
C ALA A 258 7.77 -5.90 -9.49
N SER A 259 6.99 -6.97 -9.76
CA SER A 259 7.00 -8.19 -8.93
C SER A 259 8.40 -8.81 -8.86
N GLN A 260 9.08 -8.97 -10.00
CA GLN A 260 10.41 -9.58 -10.06
C GLN A 260 11.45 -8.74 -9.32
N ALA A 261 11.41 -7.42 -9.46
CA ALA A 261 12.29 -6.51 -8.71
C ALA A 261 12.06 -6.63 -7.20
N ALA A 262 10.80 -6.65 -6.74
CA ALA A 262 10.46 -6.83 -5.33
C ALA A 262 10.92 -8.21 -4.81
N LYS A 263 10.77 -9.27 -5.61
CA LYS A 263 11.32 -10.61 -5.26
C LYS A 263 12.83 -10.60 -5.09
N LEU A 264 13.56 -9.96 -6.00
CA LEU A 264 15.03 -9.87 -5.90
C LEU A 264 15.46 -9.11 -4.65
N GLN A 265 14.85 -7.95 -4.39
CA GLN A 265 15.13 -7.15 -3.20
C GLN A 265 14.75 -7.89 -1.91
N LEU A 266 13.61 -8.59 -1.89
CA LEU A 266 13.19 -9.40 -0.74
C LEU A 266 14.17 -10.54 -0.48
N ALA A 267 14.62 -11.25 -1.52
CA ALA A 267 15.62 -12.30 -1.38
C ALA A 267 16.93 -11.76 -0.83
N GLN A 268 17.40 -10.61 -1.32
CA GLN A 268 18.60 -9.94 -0.81
C GLN A 268 18.43 -9.52 0.65
N LEU A 269 17.26 -8.97 1.02
CA LEU A 269 16.99 -8.52 2.37
C LEU A 269 16.92 -9.70 3.36
N MET A 270 16.30 -10.83 2.97
CA MET A 270 16.16 -12.02 3.80
C MET A 270 17.45 -12.84 3.92
N ASN A 271 18.29 -12.83 2.88
CA ASN A 271 19.59 -13.51 2.88
C ASN A 271 20.73 -12.61 3.39
N GLY A 272 20.49 -11.31 3.49
CA GLY A 272 21.45 -10.34 3.96
C GLY A 272 21.61 -10.38 5.47
N GLU A 273 22.77 -9.91 5.95
CA GLU A 273 23.07 -9.85 7.37
C GLU A 273 22.22 -8.76 8.06
N GLY A 274 21.77 -9.06 9.28
CA GLY A 274 21.15 -8.09 10.20
C GLY A 274 19.64 -7.88 10.06
N LEU A 275 18.92 -8.44 9.07
CA LEU A 275 17.44 -8.35 9.07
C LEU A 275 16.85 -9.09 10.28
N ALA A 276 17.26 -10.34 10.49
CA ALA A 276 16.78 -11.14 11.62
C ALA A 276 17.13 -10.48 12.97
N GLU A 277 18.37 -10.00 13.11
CA GLU A 277 18.83 -9.28 14.30
C GLU A 277 18.00 -8.02 14.58
N ARG A 278 17.71 -7.22 13.55
CA ARG A 278 16.85 -6.03 13.69
C ARG A 278 15.42 -6.41 14.08
N LEU A 279 14.85 -7.49 13.54
CA LEU A 279 13.49 -7.92 13.86
C LEU A 279 13.39 -8.59 15.25
N GLY A 280 14.50 -9.11 15.78
CA GLY A 280 14.56 -9.86 17.04
C GLY A 280 14.19 -11.33 16.85
N ASP A 281 13.88 -12.03 17.94
CA ASP A 281 13.62 -13.48 17.91
C ASP A 281 12.23 -13.81 17.38
N THR A 282 11.23 -12.97 17.69
CA THR A 282 9.83 -13.22 17.35
C THR A 282 9.12 -11.97 16.81
N ILE A 283 8.12 -12.20 15.97
CA ILE A 283 7.18 -11.22 15.44
C ILE A 283 5.79 -11.69 15.80
N ALA A 284 5.10 -10.93 16.64
CA ALA A 284 3.77 -11.28 17.14
C ALA A 284 3.69 -12.69 17.77
N GLY A 285 4.78 -13.12 18.43
CA GLY A 285 4.90 -14.45 19.06
C GLY A 285 5.26 -15.60 18.10
N VAL A 286 5.50 -15.32 16.82
CA VAL A 286 5.99 -16.31 15.84
C VAL A 286 7.48 -16.09 15.61
N SER A 287 8.29 -17.15 15.54
CA SER A 287 9.73 -16.99 15.29
C SER A 287 10.00 -16.33 13.94
N VAL A 288 11.00 -15.44 13.88
CA VAL A 288 11.41 -14.77 12.63
C VAL A 288 11.75 -15.78 11.54
N GLU A 289 12.39 -16.90 11.90
CA GLU A 289 12.70 -17.98 10.97
C GLU A 289 11.44 -18.59 10.32
N SER A 290 10.38 -18.82 11.11
CA SER A 290 9.11 -19.35 10.62
C SER A 290 8.38 -18.36 9.70
N VAL A 291 8.43 -17.06 10.04
CA VAL A 291 7.92 -15.98 9.17
C VAL A 291 8.67 -15.96 7.83
N PHE A 292 10.00 -16.08 7.86
CA PHE A 292 10.82 -16.13 6.65
C PHE A 292 10.55 -17.38 5.83
N ALA A 293 10.39 -18.53 6.47
CA ALA A 293 10.07 -19.78 5.79
C ALA A 293 8.70 -19.73 5.10
N SER A 294 7.69 -19.20 5.79
CA SER A 294 6.35 -18.98 5.24
C SER A 294 6.37 -18.00 4.08
N THR A 295 7.14 -16.90 4.22
CA THR A 295 7.32 -15.91 3.14
C THR A 295 7.98 -16.52 1.92
N ARG A 296 8.98 -17.40 2.12
CA ARG A 296 9.63 -18.12 1.02
C ARG A 296 8.65 -19.01 0.26
N ALA A 297 7.82 -19.74 1.00
CA ALA A 297 6.79 -20.59 0.43
C ALA A 297 5.74 -19.78 -0.35
N GLU A 298 5.28 -18.66 0.21
CA GLU A 298 4.25 -17.82 -0.40
C GLU A 298 4.74 -17.09 -1.67
N VAL A 299 5.98 -16.58 -1.65
CA VAL A 299 6.51 -15.73 -2.74
C VAL A 299 7.13 -16.55 -3.88
N TRP A 300 7.79 -17.67 -3.57
CA TRP A 300 8.51 -18.50 -4.55
C TRP A 300 7.97 -19.93 -4.70
N GLY A 301 6.97 -20.33 -3.92
CA GLY A 301 6.40 -21.69 -4.01
C GLY A 301 7.33 -22.79 -3.51
N VAL A 302 8.37 -22.46 -2.73
CA VAL A 302 9.31 -23.46 -2.18
C VAL A 302 8.65 -24.13 -0.98
N GLN A 303 8.29 -25.40 -1.14
CA GLN A 303 7.67 -26.23 -0.10
C GLN A 303 8.64 -26.44 1.06
N LEU A 304 8.17 -26.29 2.30
CA LEU A 304 8.96 -26.61 3.51
C LEU A 304 9.39 -28.09 3.44
N PRO A 305 10.65 -28.44 3.77
CA PRO A 305 10.97 -29.83 4.07
C PRO A 305 10.15 -30.24 5.30
N GLY A 306 9.34 -31.29 5.13
CA GLY A 306 8.55 -31.89 6.20
C GLY A 306 9.39 -32.69 7.19
#